data_AF-A0A386C8W6-F1
#
_entry.id   AF-A0A386C8W6-F1
#
_cell.length_a   1.000
_cell.length_b   1.000
_cell.length_c   1.000
_cell.angle_alpha   90.00
_cell.angle_beta   90.00
_cell.angle_gamma   90.00
#
_symmetry.space_group_name_H-M   'P 1'
#
loop_
_entity.id
_entity.type
_entity.pdbx_description
1 polymer ?
#
loop_
_entity_poly.entity_id
_entity_poly.type
_entity_poly.pdbx_seq_one_letter_code
_entity_poly.pdbx_strand_id
1 'polypeptide(L)'
;TFEVASVKPSDPNAPGKLFTVKGRDVLTINTTLGDLMTMAYNLHVNQISGGPSWMENDKFDIQGRPVAEGTPNVDQLRGLLRSLLADRFKLTTHTEKKEMPAYVLTVGNGGHKMTPNTANPTGLPGLGFKGLGQLGVVNANMGHFVGLLQSSVLDRPVVDRTGLQGRFDFTLNWTPDDS
;
A
#
# COMPACT_ATOMS: atom_id res chain seq x y z
N THR A 1 2.95 -14.52 -10.17
CA THR A 1 1.64 -14.42 -10.84
C THR A 1 0.58 -15.15 -10.02
N PHE A 2 -0.69 -14.89 -10.26
CA PHE A 2 -1.80 -15.63 -9.66
C PHE A 2 -1.99 -16.97 -10.39
N GLU A 3 -2.28 -18.04 -9.65
CA GLU A 3 -2.76 -19.31 -10.20
C GLU A 3 -4.18 -19.12 -10.72
N VAL A 4 -5.02 -18.49 -9.89
CA VAL A 4 -6.37 -18.08 -10.24
C VAL A 4 -6.62 -16.70 -9.65
N ALA A 5 -7.23 -15.82 -10.43
CA ALA A 5 -7.72 -14.54 -9.95
C ALA A 5 -9.03 -14.19 -10.67
N SER A 6 -10.00 -13.76 -9.88
CA SER A 6 -11.25 -13.17 -10.32
C SER A 6 -11.21 -11.66 -10.11
N VAL A 7 -11.81 -10.93 -11.05
CA VAL A 7 -12.01 -9.49 -11.00
C VAL A 7 -13.47 -9.25 -11.32
N LYS A 8 -14.19 -8.56 -10.44
CA LYS A 8 -15.62 -8.27 -10.60
C LYS A 8 -15.87 -6.81 -10.26
N PRO A 9 -16.83 -6.12 -10.90
CA PRO A 9 -17.31 -4.84 -10.39
C PRO A 9 -17.76 -4.98 -8.94
N SER A 10 -17.38 -4.03 -8.09
CA SER A 10 -17.82 -3.98 -6.70
C SER A 10 -19.31 -3.61 -6.61
N ASP A 11 -19.99 -4.09 -5.57
CA ASP A 11 -21.32 -3.59 -5.22
C ASP A 11 -21.22 -2.12 -4.78
N PRO A 12 -21.89 -1.17 -5.46
CA PRO A 12 -21.83 0.25 -5.10
C PRO A 12 -22.40 0.55 -3.70
N ASN A 13 -23.18 -0.36 -3.12
CA ASN A 13 -23.74 -0.23 -1.78
C ASN A 13 -22.86 -0.88 -0.70
N ALA A 14 -21.81 -1.61 -1.09
CA ALA A 14 -20.91 -2.24 -0.12
C ALA A 14 -20.09 -1.17 0.61
N PRO A 15 -20.13 -1.12 1.95
CA PRO A 15 -19.38 -0.13 2.70
C PRO A 15 -17.89 -0.48 2.76
N GLY A 16 -17.06 0.56 2.81
CA GLY A 16 -15.65 0.46 3.12
C GLY A 16 -14.77 -0.04 1.97
N LYS A 17 -13.47 0.01 2.18
CA LYS A 17 -12.43 -0.50 1.28
C LYS A 17 -11.61 -1.53 2.06
N LEU A 18 -11.28 -2.65 1.43
CA LEU A 18 -10.50 -3.69 2.07
C LEU A 18 -9.34 -4.13 1.18
N PHE A 19 -8.18 -4.33 1.80
CA PHE A 19 -7.09 -5.12 1.27
C PHE A 19 -6.65 -6.09 2.37
N THR A 20 -6.69 -7.39 2.10
CA THR A 20 -6.28 -8.39 3.08
C THR A 20 -5.62 -9.60 2.43
N VAL A 21 -4.72 -10.22 3.19
CA VAL A 21 -4.01 -11.44 2.81
C VAL A 21 -4.12 -12.42 3.96
N LYS A 22 -4.77 -13.56 3.70
CA LYS A 22 -4.94 -14.64 4.68
C LYS A 22 -4.35 -15.93 4.13
N GLY A 23 -3.16 -16.29 4.59
CA GLY A 23 -2.40 -17.37 3.97
C GLY A 23 -2.12 -17.03 2.51
N ARG A 24 -2.63 -17.87 1.60
CA ARG A 24 -2.52 -17.65 0.14
C ARG A 24 -3.70 -16.88 -0.46
N ASP A 25 -4.74 -16.57 0.31
CA ASP A 25 -5.89 -15.82 -0.21
C ASP A 25 -5.57 -14.31 -0.20
N VAL A 26 -5.57 -13.70 -1.39
CA VAL A 26 -5.47 -12.25 -1.56
C VAL A 26 -6.84 -11.72 -1.96
N LEU A 27 -7.33 -10.73 -1.19
CA LEU A 27 -8.65 -10.13 -1.39
C LEU A 27 -8.55 -8.60 -1.36
N THR A 28 -9.13 -7.97 -2.39
CA THR A 28 -9.45 -6.53 -2.38
C THR A 28 -10.94 -6.33 -2.58
N ILE A 29 -11.51 -5.34 -1.89
CA ILE A 29 -12.92 -4.96 -2.01
C ILE A 29 -12.99 -3.46 -2.20
N ASN A 30 -13.86 -3.02 -3.12
CA ASN A 30 -14.16 -1.60 -3.35
C ASN A 30 -12.91 -0.79 -3.76
N THR A 31 -12.04 -1.38 -4.59
CA THR A 31 -10.77 -0.77 -5.03
C THR A 31 -10.82 -0.32 -6.48
N THR A 32 -10.39 0.90 -6.76
CA THR A 32 -10.26 1.41 -8.14
C THR A 32 -9.00 0.87 -8.80
N LEU A 33 -8.87 1.03 -10.13
CA LEU A 33 -7.60 0.73 -10.80
C LEU A 33 -6.47 1.63 -10.28
N GLY A 34 -6.76 2.90 -9.98
CA GLY A 34 -5.81 3.80 -9.32
C GLY A 34 -5.29 3.25 -7.99
N ASP A 35 -6.18 2.74 -7.12
CA ASP A 35 -5.78 2.10 -5.85
C ASP A 35 -4.87 0.89 -6.06
N LEU A 36 -5.20 0.05 -7.04
CA LEU A 36 -4.40 -1.12 -7.35
C LEU A 36 -3.02 -0.73 -7.88
N MET A 37 -2.93 0.34 -8.66
CA MET A 37 -1.67 0.89 -9.17
C MET A 37 -0.82 1.49 -8.04
N THR A 38 -1.40 2.28 -7.13
CA THR A 38 -0.64 2.85 -5.99
C THR A 38 -0.03 1.75 -5.13
N MET A 39 -0.78 0.67 -4.87
CA MET A 39 -0.29 -0.50 -4.15
C MET A 39 0.78 -1.27 -4.94
N ALA A 40 0.52 -1.57 -6.21
CA ALA A 40 1.39 -2.41 -7.04
C ALA A 40 2.75 -1.77 -7.33
N TYR A 41 2.78 -0.43 -7.47
CA TYR A 41 3.98 0.34 -7.82
C TYR A 41 4.55 1.15 -6.64
N ASN A 42 3.91 1.11 -5.47
CA ASN A 42 4.29 1.89 -4.30
C ASN A 42 4.36 3.40 -4.57
N LEU A 43 3.30 3.93 -5.18
CA LEU A 43 3.19 5.32 -5.60
C LEU A 43 2.10 6.04 -4.80
N HIS A 44 2.25 7.35 -4.64
CA HIS A 44 1.15 8.24 -4.25
C HIS A 44 0.21 8.44 -5.45
N VAL A 45 -1.09 8.62 -5.23
CA VAL A 45 -2.09 8.79 -6.31
C VAL A 45 -1.75 9.95 -7.26
N ASN A 46 -1.30 11.10 -6.74
CA ASN A 46 -0.84 12.24 -7.53
C ASN A 46 0.38 11.96 -8.44
N GLN A 47 1.08 10.83 -8.27
CA GLN A 47 2.18 10.40 -9.15
C GLN A 47 1.68 9.59 -10.36
N ILE A 48 0.41 9.20 -10.38
CA ILE A 48 -0.23 8.57 -11.53
C ILE A 48 -0.78 9.67 -12.43
N SER A 49 -0.56 9.54 -13.74
CA SER A 49 -1.03 10.51 -14.72
C SER A 49 -1.50 9.84 -16.00
N GLY A 50 -2.48 10.47 -16.65
CA GLY A 50 -3.14 9.92 -17.83
C GLY A 50 -4.08 8.75 -17.49
N GLY A 51 -4.46 8.01 -18.53
CA GLY A 51 -5.41 6.91 -18.42
C GLY A 51 -6.88 7.33 -18.58
N PRO A 52 -7.79 6.37 -18.72
CA PRO A 52 -9.21 6.64 -18.85
C PRO A 52 -9.84 7.01 -17.51
N SER A 53 -10.87 7.86 -17.53
CA SER A 53 -11.53 8.40 -16.32
C SER A 53 -12.13 7.33 -15.38
N TRP A 54 -12.52 6.17 -15.92
CA TRP A 54 -13.03 5.07 -15.09
C TRP A 54 -11.97 4.52 -14.12
N MET A 55 -10.68 4.74 -14.38
CA MET A 55 -9.58 4.29 -13.51
C MET A 55 -9.71 4.81 -12.08
N GLU A 56 -10.32 5.98 -11.91
CA GLU A 56 -10.49 6.67 -10.63
C GLU A 56 -11.86 6.41 -9.98
N ASN A 57 -12.82 5.88 -10.74
CA ASN A 57 -14.23 5.86 -10.36
C ASN A 57 -14.80 4.44 -10.26
N ASP A 58 -14.46 3.58 -11.22
CA ASP A 58 -14.94 2.21 -11.26
C ASP A 58 -14.19 1.38 -10.24
N LYS A 59 -14.95 0.63 -9.43
CA LYS A 59 -14.44 -0.14 -8.31
C LYS A 59 -14.59 -1.63 -8.58
N PHE A 60 -13.57 -2.37 -8.18
CA PHE A 60 -13.46 -3.79 -8.42
C PHE A 60 -13.16 -4.53 -7.13
N ASP A 61 -13.76 -5.70 -7.02
CA ASP A 61 -13.42 -6.73 -6.05
C ASP A 61 -12.49 -7.74 -6.73
N ILE A 62 -11.36 -8.00 -6.10
CA ILE A 62 -10.36 -8.95 -6.60
C ILE A 62 -10.17 -10.04 -5.57
N GLN A 63 -10.32 -11.29 -6.02
CA GLN A 63 -9.99 -12.45 -5.21
C GLN A 63 -9.06 -13.36 -6.00
N GLY A 64 -7.92 -13.70 -5.43
CA GLY A 64 -6.96 -14.57 -6.10
C GLY A 64 -6.01 -15.32 -5.17
N ARG A 65 -5.38 -16.35 -5.72
CA ARG A 65 -4.37 -17.17 -5.05
C ARG A 65 -3.05 -17.18 -5.84
N PRO A 66 -1.90 -16.86 -5.21
CA PRO A 66 -0.58 -16.94 -5.86
C PRO A 66 -0.23 -18.38 -6.25
N VAL A 67 0.54 -18.57 -7.31
CA VAL A 67 1.14 -19.88 -7.65
C VAL A 67 2.13 -20.32 -6.56
N ALA A 68 2.89 -19.37 -6.01
CA ALA A 68 3.84 -19.66 -4.95
C ALA A 68 3.12 -20.13 -3.67
N GLU A 69 3.73 -21.11 -3.01
CA GLU A 69 3.28 -21.59 -1.70
C GLU A 69 3.59 -20.58 -0.58
N GLY A 70 2.81 -20.65 0.48
CA GLY A 70 2.94 -19.78 1.65
C GLY A 70 2.33 -18.38 1.47
N THR A 71 2.33 -17.61 2.56
CA THR A 71 1.85 -16.23 2.54
C THR A 71 2.82 -15.35 1.76
N PRO A 72 2.37 -14.60 0.73
CA PRO A 72 3.27 -13.72 -0.01
C PRO A 72 3.74 -12.57 0.87
N ASN A 73 5.01 -12.20 0.74
CA ASN A 73 5.55 -10.96 1.30
C ASN A 73 5.12 -9.74 0.46
N VAL A 74 5.47 -8.53 0.91
CA VAL A 74 5.05 -7.27 0.26
C VAL A 74 5.52 -7.18 -1.20
N ASP A 75 6.75 -7.57 -1.51
CA ASP A 75 7.28 -7.48 -2.87
C ASP A 75 6.65 -8.53 -3.80
N GLN A 76 6.36 -9.73 -3.26
CA GLN A 76 5.58 -10.74 -3.96
C GLN A 76 4.17 -10.24 -4.24
N LEU A 77 3.48 -9.61 -3.27
CA LEU A 77 2.17 -8.99 -3.47
C LEU A 77 2.18 -7.92 -4.56
N ARG A 78 3.17 -7.02 -4.55
CA ARG A 78 3.35 -6.02 -5.61
C ARG A 78 3.55 -6.68 -6.98
N GLY A 79 4.36 -7.73 -7.06
CA GLY A 79 4.54 -8.53 -8.29
C GLY A 79 3.24 -9.19 -8.78
N LEU A 80 2.44 -9.73 -7.86
CA LEU A 80 1.14 -10.34 -8.16
C LEU A 80 0.15 -9.33 -8.73
N LEU A 81 0.03 -8.17 -8.08
CA LEU A 81 -0.86 -7.10 -8.54
C LEU A 81 -0.40 -6.57 -9.91
N ARG A 82 0.90 -6.29 -10.10
CA ARG A 82 1.42 -5.88 -11.42
C ARG A 82 1.08 -6.87 -12.52
N SER A 83 1.23 -8.17 -12.25
CA SER A 83 0.86 -9.22 -13.21
C SER A 83 -0.64 -9.21 -13.52
N LEU A 84 -1.48 -9.13 -12.47
CA LEU A 84 -2.94 -9.08 -12.63
C LEU A 84 -3.38 -7.85 -13.44
N LEU A 85 -2.80 -6.69 -13.18
CA LEU A 85 -3.09 -5.45 -13.90
C LEU A 85 -2.72 -5.55 -15.38
N ALA A 86 -1.56 -6.15 -15.69
CA ALA A 86 -1.17 -6.41 -17.08
C ALA A 86 -2.12 -7.42 -17.77
N ASP A 87 -2.48 -8.50 -17.09
CA ASP A 87 -3.24 -9.59 -17.70
C ASP A 87 -4.73 -9.27 -17.86
N ARG A 88 -5.35 -8.69 -16.83
CA ARG A 88 -6.81 -8.46 -16.74
C ARG A 88 -7.22 -7.09 -17.23
N PHE A 89 -6.45 -6.06 -16.91
CA PHE A 89 -6.74 -4.67 -17.30
C PHE A 89 -5.96 -4.24 -18.54
N LYS A 90 -5.05 -5.09 -19.06
CA LYS A 90 -4.16 -4.76 -20.18
C LYS A 90 -3.34 -3.50 -19.91
N LEU A 91 -3.02 -3.26 -18.63
CA LEU A 91 -2.29 -2.08 -18.20
C LEU A 91 -0.88 -2.08 -18.79
N THR A 92 -0.54 -1.00 -19.48
CA THR A 92 0.82 -0.66 -19.88
C THR A 92 1.18 0.69 -19.28
N THR A 93 2.43 0.83 -18.84
CA THR A 93 2.90 2.04 -18.16
C THR A 93 4.22 2.50 -18.75
N HIS A 94 4.51 3.79 -18.59
CA HIS A 94 5.82 4.38 -18.83
C HIS A 94 6.11 5.34 -17.68
N THR A 95 7.40 5.61 -17.45
CA THR A 95 7.84 6.50 -16.36
C THR A 95 8.36 7.79 -16.95
N GLU A 96 7.90 8.91 -16.41
CA GLU A 96 8.39 10.24 -16.77
C GLU A 96 8.91 10.95 -15.52
N LYS A 97 9.76 11.96 -15.74
CA LYS A 97 10.22 12.84 -14.67
C LYS A 97 9.27 14.03 -14.57
N LYS A 98 8.76 14.28 -13.37
CA LYS A 98 7.90 15.42 -13.06
C LYS A 98 8.33 16.07 -11.76
N GLU A 99 8.41 17.39 -11.75
CA GLU A 99 8.57 18.15 -10.52
C GLU A 99 7.24 18.25 -9.78
N MET A 100 7.24 17.94 -8.48
CA MET A 100 6.08 18.03 -7.63
C MET A 100 6.47 18.20 -6.17
N PRO A 101 5.63 18.87 -5.35
CA PRO A 101 5.86 18.95 -3.91
C PRO A 101 5.76 17.57 -3.27
N ALA A 102 6.63 17.33 -2.28
CA ALA A 102 6.67 16.10 -1.49
C ALA A 102 7.04 16.42 -0.05
N TYR A 103 6.59 15.59 0.89
CA TYR A 103 7.12 15.60 2.25
C TYR A 103 8.40 14.76 2.32
N VAL A 104 9.30 15.15 3.22
CA VAL A 104 10.51 14.38 3.51
C VAL A 104 10.39 13.85 4.93
N LEU A 105 10.46 12.53 5.09
CA LEU A 105 10.54 11.90 6.39
C LEU A 105 12.00 11.86 6.86
N THR A 106 12.29 12.53 7.97
CA THR A 106 13.62 12.57 8.59
C THR A 106 13.56 12.14 10.06
N VAL A 107 14.70 11.72 10.61
CA VAL A 107 14.81 11.46 12.04
C VAL A 107 14.82 12.80 12.78
N GLY A 108 13.92 12.94 13.76
CA GLY A 108 13.87 14.12 14.61
C GLY A 108 15.04 14.18 15.60
N ASN A 109 15.22 15.36 16.22
CA ASN A 109 16.24 15.54 17.25
C ASN A 109 16.02 14.55 18.40
N GLY A 110 17.07 13.82 18.77
CA GLY A 110 17.02 12.76 19.79
C GLY A 110 16.84 11.33 19.27
N GLY A 111 16.79 11.13 17.94
CA GLY A 111 16.74 9.80 17.35
C GLY A 111 15.34 9.19 17.34
N HIS A 112 15.22 7.95 16.86
CA HIS A 112 13.95 7.23 16.88
C HIS A 112 13.72 6.52 18.22
N LYS A 113 12.46 6.40 18.60
CA LYS A 113 12.01 5.66 19.80
C LYS A 113 11.40 4.29 19.45
N MET A 114 11.55 3.86 18.20
CA MET A 114 10.99 2.61 17.72
C MET A 114 11.78 1.40 18.22
N THR A 115 11.09 0.28 18.43
CA THR A 115 11.70 -0.99 18.87
C THR A 115 12.08 -1.83 17.63
N PRO A 116 13.33 -2.29 17.49
CA PRO A 116 13.70 -3.19 16.40
C PRO A 116 12.94 -4.52 16.47
N ASN A 117 12.53 -5.05 15.31
CA ASN A 117 11.88 -6.35 15.18
C ASN A 117 12.65 -7.24 14.19
N THR A 118 13.12 -8.39 14.67
CA THR A 118 13.88 -9.37 13.88
C THR A 118 13.19 -10.74 13.81
N ALA A 119 12.01 -10.89 14.42
CA ALA A 119 11.37 -12.19 14.59
C ALA A 119 10.83 -12.78 13.27
N ASN A 120 10.37 -11.93 12.35
CA ASN A 120 9.83 -12.35 11.06
C ASN A 120 10.22 -11.38 9.92
N PRO A 121 11.48 -11.42 9.45
CA PRO A 121 12.03 -10.42 8.53
C PRO A 121 11.38 -10.41 7.14
N THR A 122 10.66 -11.46 6.77
CA THR A 122 9.95 -11.59 5.49
C THR A 122 8.43 -11.50 5.64
N GLY A 123 7.92 -11.47 6.87
CA GLY A 123 6.50 -11.37 7.15
C GLY A 123 5.88 -10.06 6.66
N LEU A 124 4.57 -10.10 6.49
CA LEU A 124 3.80 -8.89 6.22
C LEU A 124 3.90 -7.91 7.40
N PRO A 125 3.99 -6.60 7.14
CA PRO A 125 3.91 -5.59 8.18
C PRO A 125 2.46 -5.49 8.70
N GLY A 126 2.31 -5.28 10.00
CA GLY A 126 1.05 -4.84 10.60
C GLY A 126 0.98 -3.33 10.59
N LEU A 127 0.09 -2.76 9.78
CA LEU A 127 -0.13 -1.32 9.67
C LEU A 127 -1.63 -1.06 9.83
N GLY A 128 -2.05 -0.71 11.04
CA GLY A 128 -3.47 -0.65 11.39
C GLY A 128 -3.82 0.57 12.21
N PHE A 129 -4.86 1.28 11.77
CA PHE A 129 -5.45 2.35 12.56
C PHE A 129 -6.26 1.76 13.71
N LYS A 130 -5.98 2.21 14.94
CA LYS A 130 -6.73 1.82 16.16
C LYS A 130 -7.78 2.87 16.56
N GLY A 131 -7.74 4.01 15.90
CA GLY A 131 -8.61 5.17 16.08
C GLY A 131 -8.12 6.31 15.19
N LEU A 132 -8.88 7.40 15.10
CA LEU A 132 -8.41 8.61 14.42
C LEU A 132 -7.13 9.09 15.10
N GLY A 133 -6.09 9.34 14.32
CA GLY A 133 -4.80 9.82 14.84
C GLY A 133 -3.96 8.77 15.55
N GLN A 134 -4.33 7.48 15.51
CA GLN A 134 -3.56 6.41 16.15
C GLN A 134 -3.26 5.26 15.18
N LEU A 135 -1.98 5.07 14.88
CA LEU A 135 -1.48 4.01 14.02
C LEU A 135 -0.58 3.05 14.79
N GLY A 136 -0.95 1.77 14.79
CA GLY A 136 -0.07 0.69 15.21
C GLY A 136 0.79 0.22 14.04
N VAL A 137 2.11 0.14 14.28
CA VAL A 137 3.10 -0.37 13.33
C VAL A 137 3.81 -1.56 13.95
N VAL A 138 3.79 -2.70 13.27
CA VAL A 138 4.43 -3.95 13.70
C VAL A 138 5.19 -4.55 12.52
N ASN A 139 6.43 -4.95 12.76
CA ASN A 139 7.28 -5.63 11.80
C ASN A 139 7.40 -4.88 10.45
N ALA A 140 7.53 -3.55 10.48
CA ALA A 140 7.57 -2.72 9.27
C ALA A 140 8.92 -2.01 9.08
N ASN A 141 9.39 -1.91 7.85
CA ASN A 141 10.51 -1.03 7.50
C ASN A 141 9.99 0.38 7.13
N MET A 142 10.91 1.33 6.95
CA MET A 142 10.52 2.71 6.60
C MET A 142 9.83 2.82 5.24
N GLY A 143 10.14 1.95 4.27
CA GLY A 143 9.43 1.90 3.00
C GLY A 143 7.95 1.53 3.15
N HIS A 144 7.62 0.58 4.04
CA HIS A 144 6.23 0.21 4.35
C HIS A 144 5.50 1.36 5.05
N PHE A 145 6.17 2.02 5.99
CA PHE A 145 5.61 3.14 6.73
C PHE A 145 5.34 4.35 5.83
N VAL A 146 6.30 4.73 4.99
CA VAL A 146 6.18 5.78 3.98
C VAL A 146 5.07 5.46 2.98
N GLY A 147 4.99 4.20 2.52
CA GLY A 147 3.92 3.73 1.64
C GLY A 147 2.52 3.94 2.22
N LEU A 148 2.34 3.67 3.52
CA LEU A 148 1.07 3.93 4.21
C LEU A 148 0.79 5.43 4.38
N LEU A 149 1.80 6.21 4.81
CA LEU A 149 1.63 7.64 5.01
C LEU A 149 1.17 8.33 3.72
N GLN A 150 1.82 8.02 2.60
CA GLN A 150 1.48 8.63 1.32
C GLN A 150 0.17 8.07 0.72
N SER A 151 -0.28 6.86 1.09
CA SER A 151 -1.53 6.31 0.51
C SER A 151 -2.78 6.70 1.29
N SER A 152 -2.63 6.93 2.60
CA SER A 152 -3.78 6.94 3.52
C SER A 152 -3.80 8.10 4.51
N VAL A 153 -2.71 8.88 4.62
CA VAL A 153 -2.60 9.93 5.66
C VAL A 153 -2.30 11.30 5.06
N LEU A 154 -1.36 11.38 4.11
CA LEU A 154 -0.84 12.64 3.58
C LEU A 154 -1.34 12.89 2.16
N ASP A 155 -1.48 14.17 1.81
CA ASP A 155 -1.94 14.66 0.51
C ASP A 155 -0.86 14.66 -0.58
N ARG A 156 0.38 14.28 -0.21
CA ARG A 156 1.58 14.37 -1.05
C ARG A 156 2.47 13.13 -0.92
N PRO A 157 3.27 12.84 -1.95
CA PRO A 157 4.31 11.82 -1.87
C PRO A 157 5.23 12.06 -0.67
N VAL A 158 5.72 10.96 -0.10
CA VAL A 158 6.63 11.00 1.04
C VAL A 158 7.95 10.36 0.64
N VAL A 159 9.04 11.08 0.89
CA VAL A 159 10.41 10.61 0.59
C VAL A 159 11.09 10.24 1.89
N ASP A 160 11.54 8.99 2.00
CA ASP A 160 12.35 8.53 3.13
C ASP A 160 13.77 9.10 3.07
N ARG A 161 14.16 9.88 4.08
CA ARG A 161 15.53 10.31 4.34
C ARG A 161 15.94 10.04 5.80
N THR A 162 15.32 9.05 6.42
CA THR A 162 15.66 8.66 7.79
C THR A 162 16.99 7.94 7.88
N GLY A 163 17.39 7.23 6.81
CA GLY A 163 18.56 6.34 6.80
C GLY A 163 18.40 5.09 7.67
N LEU A 164 17.20 4.85 8.21
CA LEU A 164 16.95 3.75 9.14
C LEU A 164 16.77 2.44 8.39
N GLN A 165 17.49 1.42 8.84
CA GLN A 165 17.44 0.08 8.28
C GLN A 165 16.78 -0.89 9.27
N GLY A 166 16.30 -2.00 8.74
CA GLY A 166 15.62 -3.02 9.52
C GLY A 166 14.12 -2.79 9.62
N ARG A 167 13.50 -3.52 10.54
CA ARG A 167 12.06 -3.49 10.81
C ARG A 167 11.82 -3.06 12.24
N PHE A 168 10.67 -2.43 12.46
CA PHE A 168 10.35 -1.79 13.71
C PHE A 168 8.91 -2.03 14.14
N ASP A 169 8.73 -1.99 15.46
CA ASP A 169 7.46 -1.93 16.16
C ASP A 169 7.34 -0.59 16.87
N PHE A 170 6.22 0.11 16.67
CA PHE A 170 5.91 1.36 17.35
C PHE A 170 4.43 1.72 17.23
N THR A 171 3.98 2.67 18.05
CA THR A 171 2.67 3.32 17.89
C THR A 171 2.91 4.79 17.61
N LEU A 172 2.32 5.28 16.52
CA LEU A 172 2.29 6.70 16.20
C LEU A 172 0.95 7.28 16.65
N ASN A 173 1.00 8.35 17.44
CA ASN A 173 -0.16 9.13 17.83
C ASN A 173 0.01 10.57 17.32
N TRP A 174 -1.04 11.13 16.74
CA TRP A 174 -1.11 12.53 16.33
C TRP A 174 -2.53 13.05 16.50
N THR A 175 -2.67 14.36 16.64
CA THR A 175 -3.97 15.01 16.54
C THR A 175 -4.37 15.03 15.06
N PRO A 176 -5.51 14.43 14.67
CA PRO A 176 -6.03 14.57 13.32
C PRO A 176 -6.35 16.04 13.01
N ASP A 177 -6.23 16.43 11.75
CA ASP A 177 -6.71 17.75 11.32
C ASP A 177 -8.25 17.83 11.49
N ASP A 178 -8.74 19.01 11.82
CA ASP A 178 -10.18 19.28 11.83
C ASP A 178 -10.71 19.19 10.38
N SER A 179 -11.63 18.26 10.15
CA SER A 179 -12.25 18.01 8.84
C SER A 179 -13.23 19.11 8.43
#